data_AF-A0A349V0I5-F1
#
_entry.id   AF-A0A349V0I5-F1
#
_cell.length_a   1.000
_cell.length_b   1.000
_cell.length_c   1.000
_cell.angle_alpha   90.00
_cell.angle_beta   90.00
_cell.angle_gamma   90.00
#
_symmetry.space_group_name_H-M   'P 1'
#
loop_
_entity.id
_entity.type
_entity.pdbx_description
1 polymer ?
#
loop_
_entity_poly.entity_id
_entity_poly.type
_entity_poly.pdbx_seq_one_letter_code
_entity_poly.pdbx_strand_id
1 'polypeptide(L)'
;HFIKPEDAVKLFETKAKVVQPQQELRIAGLINIGVSSSKGEFVCLLDDSTSEIKHRVYGRDGNWLGQMLAYAGDQKIGAVGGLIVDRERSVVISAGRAVSGDGTVADLHQGERIESAGYFARLLGSSNCTALRLGSLVTKRTVFDEVGGLDEKIPDDLVDLDYGLRLRANGYRSVVLSQYHFSQNELSISEKLGSANSRSSRSERQRFFQKWGSQIPAQDPFYSPNLRFVGNCARYQLDVELPKETLASS
;
A
#
# COMPACT_ATOMS: atom_id res chain seq x y z
N HIS A 1 23.16 -3.72 -3.63
CA HIS A 1 24.21 -3.06 -2.84
C HIS A 1 23.56 -2.19 -1.77
N PHE A 2 23.71 -2.54 -0.50
CA PHE A 2 23.25 -1.69 0.61
C PHE A 2 24.28 -0.57 0.80
N ILE A 3 23.82 0.68 0.69
CA ILE A 3 24.63 1.83 1.09
C ILE A 3 24.54 1.88 2.61
N LYS A 4 25.68 1.81 3.31
CA LYS A 4 25.67 1.95 4.77
C LYS A 4 25.23 3.37 5.14
N PRO A 5 24.60 3.60 6.30
CA PRO A 5 24.19 4.95 6.71
C PRO A 5 25.33 5.97 6.65
N GLU A 6 26.56 5.59 6.99
CA GLU A 6 27.75 6.44 6.85
C GLU A 6 28.15 6.75 5.39
N ASP A 7 27.81 5.87 4.45
CA ASP A 7 28.12 6.02 3.02
C ASP A 7 27.03 6.82 2.29
N ALA A 8 25.79 6.83 2.82
CA ALA A 8 24.68 7.62 2.27
C ALA A 8 24.95 9.13 2.38
N VAL A 9 25.69 9.55 3.40
CA VAL A 9 26.10 10.95 3.61
C VAL A 9 27.13 11.41 2.57
N LYS A 10 27.89 10.49 1.97
CA LYS A 10 29.01 10.83 1.06
C LYS A 10 28.63 10.92 -0.41
N LEU A 11 27.48 10.37 -0.83
CA LEU A 11 27.25 10.09 -2.24
C LEU A 11 26.64 11.23 -3.06
N PHE A 12 26.04 12.25 -2.45
CA PHE A 12 25.68 13.50 -3.12
C PHE A 12 25.64 14.62 -2.07
N GLU A 13 25.80 15.89 -2.48
CA GLU A 13 25.37 17.06 -1.70
C GLU A 13 23.85 16.99 -1.49
N THR A 14 23.40 16.06 -0.65
CA THR A 14 22.00 15.81 -0.39
C THR A 14 21.56 16.67 0.79
N LYS A 15 20.36 17.22 0.69
CA LYS A 15 19.58 17.69 1.85
C LYS A 15 19.08 16.51 2.71
N ALA A 16 19.81 15.39 2.75
CA ALA A 16 19.40 14.20 3.47
C ALA A 16 19.66 14.39 4.96
N LYS A 17 18.64 14.11 5.77
CA LYS A 17 18.73 14.05 7.22
C LYS A 17 18.45 12.62 7.64
N VAL A 18 19.44 11.97 8.23
CA VAL A 18 19.28 10.65 8.85
C VAL A 18 18.79 10.85 10.27
N VAL A 19 17.73 10.12 10.66
CA VAL A 19 17.19 10.13 12.02
C VAL A 19 17.33 8.73 12.59
N GLN A 20 18.05 8.61 13.70
CA GLN A 20 18.26 7.33 14.37
C GLN A 20 17.44 7.29 15.67
N PRO A 21 16.64 6.23 15.91
CA PRO A 21 15.90 6.10 17.15
C PRO A 21 16.85 5.73 18.30
N GLN A 22 16.55 6.19 19.52
CA GLN A 22 17.34 5.85 20.72
C GLN A 22 17.04 4.45 21.27
N GLN A 23 15.92 3.86 20.83
CA GLN A 23 15.47 2.52 21.22
C GLN A 23 15.01 1.77 19.98
N GLU A 24 14.89 0.44 20.08
CA GLU A 24 14.33 -0.37 19.01
C GLU A 24 12.83 -0.08 18.84
N LEU A 25 12.40 0.17 17.60
CA LEU A 25 11.03 0.53 17.26
C LEU A 25 10.54 -0.33 16.11
N ARG A 26 9.23 -0.61 16.10
CA ARG A 26 8.51 -1.14 14.95
C ARG A 26 8.48 -0.11 13.82
N ILE A 27 8.11 -0.55 12.61
CA ILE A 27 8.10 0.33 11.42
C ILE A 27 7.25 1.60 11.61
N ALA A 28 6.14 1.50 12.32
CA ALA A 28 5.27 2.63 12.65
C ALA A 28 6.02 3.74 13.41
N GLY A 29 6.78 3.37 14.45
CA GLY A 29 7.53 4.32 15.26
C GLY A 29 8.70 4.95 14.50
N LEU A 30 9.39 4.15 13.67
CA LEU A 30 10.46 4.65 12.79
C LEU A 30 9.92 5.72 11.82
N ILE A 31 8.77 5.45 11.19
CA ILE A 31 8.13 6.39 10.28
C ILE A 31 7.63 7.63 11.03
N ASN A 32 6.97 7.48 12.18
CA ASN A 32 6.49 8.61 12.98
C ASN A 32 7.62 9.57 13.36
N ILE A 33 8.79 9.05 13.77
CA ILE A 33 9.97 9.85 14.10
C ILE A 33 10.54 10.54 12.85
N GLY A 34 10.57 9.85 11.72
CA GLY A 34 10.98 10.43 10.43
C GLY A 34 10.06 11.59 10.02
N VAL A 35 8.74 11.38 10.11
CA VAL A 35 7.73 12.39 9.79
C VAL A 35 7.83 13.57 10.75
N SER A 36 7.90 13.36 12.06
CA SER A 36 8.02 14.44 13.05
C SER A 36 9.30 15.28 12.85
N SER A 37 10.36 14.69 12.31
CA SER A 37 11.62 15.35 11.98
C SER A 37 11.62 16.08 10.63
N SER A 38 10.57 15.92 9.82
CA SER A 38 10.41 16.52 8.50
C SER A 38 9.72 17.89 8.57
N LYS A 39 9.86 18.69 7.50
CA LYS A 39 9.28 20.05 7.40
C LYS A 39 8.36 20.23 6.18
N GLY A 40 8.10 19.16 5.44
CA GLY A 40 7.28 19.21 4.24
C GLY A 40 5.80 19.35 4.58
N GLU A 41 5.05 20.05 3.72
CA GLU A 41 3.58 20.08 3.78
C GLU A 41 2.97 18.72 3.41
N PHE A 42 3.71 17.92 2.64
CA PHE A 42 3.37 16.55 2.29
C PHE A 42 4.43 15.59 2.81
N VAL A 43 3.98 14.42 3.21
CA VAL A 43 4.81 13.28 3.57
C VAL A 43 4.79 12.29 2.41
N CYS A 44 5.97 11.89 1.94
CA CYS A 44 6.14 10.84 0.96
C CYS A 44 6.91 9.69 1.62
N LEU A 45 6.25 8.54 1.77
CA LEU A 45 6.83 7.31 2.25
C LEU A 45 7.21 6.45 1.04
N LEU A 46 8.49 6.08 0.98
CA LEU A 46 9.07 5.23 -0.05
C LEU A 46 9.83 4.09 0.60
N ASP A 47 9.66 2.89 0.07
CA ASP A 47 10.43 1.73 0.49
C ASP A 47 11.89 1.87 0.05
N ASP A 48 12.83 1.44 0.90
CA ASP A 48 14.28 1.49 0.66
C ASP A 48 14.73 0.59 -0.51
N SER A 49 13.89 -0.37 -0.92
CA SER A 49 14.06 -1.17 -2.12
C SER A 49 13.40 -0.57 -3.36
N THR A 50 12.85 0.63 -3.32
CA THR A 50 12.35 1.28 -4.54
C THR A 50 13.55 1.66 -5.42
N SER A 51 13.79 0.92 -6.50
CA SER A 51 14.87 1.25 -7.44
C SER A 51 14.45 2.21 -8.52
N GLU A 52 13.18 2.20 -8.87
CA GLU A 52 12.67 2.91 -10.03
C GLU A 52 11.19 3.23 -9.89
N ILE A 53 10.80 4.41 -10.35
CA ILE A 53 9.40 4.80 -10.50
C ILE A 53 9.19 5.22 -11.95
N LYS A 54 8.25 4.55 -12.64
CA LYS A 54 7.98 4.77 -14.06
C LYS A 54 6.50 4.93 -14.32
N HIS A 55 6.16 5.85 -15.21
CA HIS A 55 4.84 5.87 -15.82
C HIS A 55 4.72 4.71 -16.84
N ARG A 56 3.65 3.93 -16.75
CA ARG A 56 3.42 2.71 -17.56
C ARG A 56 3.50 2.91 -19.08
N VAL A 57 3.02 4.06 -19.57
CA VAL A 57 3.00 4.40 -21.01
C VAL A 57 4.33 5.01 -21.46
N TYR A 58 4.87 5.95 -20.68
CA TYR A 58 6.06 6.71 -21.11
C TYR A 58 7.39 6.00 -20.81
N GLY A 59 7.39 4.97 -19.96
CA GLY A 59 8.60 4.24 -19.57
C GLY A 59 9.63 5.09 -18.81
N ARG A 60 9.21 6.21 -18.21
CA ARG A 60 10.04 7.16 -17.44
C ARG A 60 9.25 7.74 -16.27
N ASP A 61 9.90 8.42 -15.32
CA ASP A 61 9.30 9.02 -14.11
C ASP A 61 7.93 9.65 -14.37
N GLY A 62 7.82 10.50 -15.40
CA GLY A 62 6.53 11.08 -15.80
C GLY A 62 5.96 12.05 -14.76
N ASN A 63 6.82 12.67 -13.96
CA ASN A 63 6.47 13.59 -12.87
C ASN A 63 5.51 12.94 -11.86
N TRP A 64 5.84 11.72 -11.43
CA TRP A 64 4.99 10.93 -10.55
C TRP A 64 4.66 11.70 -9.26
N LEU A 65 5.66 12.37 -8.67
CA LEU A 65 5.48 13.06 -7.40
C LEU A 65 4.55 14.26 -7.56
N GLY A 66 4.73 15.08 -8.60
CA GLY A 66 3.82 16.22 -8.85
C GLY A 66 2.37 15.77 -9.03
N GLN A 67 2.15 14.63 -9.67
CA GLN A 67 0.81 14.09 -9.89
C GLN A 67 0.20 13.49 -8.61
N MET A 68 1.01 12.82 -7.77
CA MET A 68 0.56 12.38 -6.45
C MET A 68 0.23 13.55 -5.54
N LEU A 69 1.04 14.61 -5.56
CA LEU A 69 0.78 15.84 -4.81
C LEU A 69 -0.51 16.54 -5.28
N ALA A 70 -0.78 16.55 -6.58
CA ALA A 70 -2.03 17.10 -7.12
C ALA A 70 -3.27 16.35 -6.58
N TYR A 71 -3.23 15.02 -6.53
CA TYR A 71 -4.30 14.22 -5.91
C TYR A 71 -4.38 14.46 -4.40
N ALA A 72 -3.25 14.43 -3.70
CA ALA A 72 -3.21 14.66 -2.25
C ALA A 72 -3.67 16.08 -1.87
N GLY A 73 -3.62 17.03 -2.82
CA GLY A 73 -4.13 18.39 -2.69
C GLY A 73 -5.65 18.47 -2.51
N ASP A 74 -6.43 17.47 -2.95
CA ASP A 74 -7.87 17.40 -2.69
C ASP A 74 -8.15 17.26 -1.18
N GLN A 75 -9.15 17.96 -0.67
CA GLN A 75 -9.53 17.91 0.75
C GLN A 75 -10.22 16.58 1.15
N LYS A 76 -10.65 15.77 0.18
CA LYS A 76 -11.27 14.47 0.41
C LYS A 76 -10.31 13.29 0.20
N ILE A 77 -9.04 13.55 -0.10
CA ILE A 77 -8.02 12.52 -0.32
C ILE A 77 -7.04 12.54 0.84
N GLY A 78 -6.91 11.40 1.51
CA GLY A 78 -6.03 11.24 2.67
C GLY A 78 -4.70 10.59 2.33
N ALA A 79 -4.67 9.75 1.30
CA ALA A 79 -3.45 9.10 0.84
C ALA A 79 -3.50 8.79 -0.66
N VAL A 80 -2.34 8.86 -1.30
CA VAL A 80 -2.15 8.56 -2.73
C VAL A 80 -0.93 7.66 -2.88
N GLY A 81 -1.03 6.59 -3.67
CA GLY A 81 0.07 5.66 -3.92
C GLY A 81 0.12 5.23 -5.36
N GLY A 82 1.18 4.53 -5.75
CA GLY A 82 1.31 3.93 -7.08
C GLY A 82 1.09 2.43 -7.06
N LEU A 83 1.19 1.81 -8.23
CA LEU A 83 1.22 0.36 -8.38
C LEU A 83 2.59 -0.15 -7.92
N ILE A 84 2.64 -1.00 -6.90
CA ILE A 84 3.89 -1.63 -6.50
C ILE A 84 4.08 -2.88 -7.35
N VAL A 85 5.23 -3.00 -7.99
CA VAL A 85 5.57 -4.08 -8.91
C VAL A 85 6.88 -4.74 -8.48
N ASP A 86 6.96 -6.05 -8.69
CA ASP A 86 8.20 -6.79 -8.47
C ASP A 86 9.21 -6.45 -9.56
N ARG A 87 10.39 -6.03 -9.11
CA ARG A 87 11.50 -5.56 -9.94
C ARG A 87 11.98 -6.61 -10.94
N GLU A 88 11.97 -7.89 -10.57
CA GLU A 88 12.59 -8.95 -11.37
C GLU A 88 11.54 -9.71 -12.20
N ARG A 89 10.35 -9.91 -11.63
CA ARG A 89 9.32 -10.79 -12.19
C ARG A 89 8.32 -10.06 -13.08
N SER A 90 8.31 -8.73 -13.12
CA SER A 90 7.34 -7.93 -13.88
C SER A 90 5.88 -8.30 -13.55
N VAL A 91 5.62 -8.50 -12.25
CA VAL A 91 4.28 -8.76 -11.71
C VAL A 91 3.91 -7.72 -10.66
N VAL A 92 2.61 -7.53 -10.44
CA VAL A 92 2.07 -6.65 -9.42
C VAL A 92 2.27 -7.27 -8.04
N ILE A 93 2.81 -6.50 -7.10
CA ILE A 93 2.84 -6.82 -5.67
C ILE A 93 1.58 -6.26 -5.01
N SER A 94 1.22 -5.01 -5.31
CA SER A 94 0.04 -4.37 -4.72
C SER A 94 -0.50 -3.23 -5.60
N ALA A 95 -1.79 -3.28 -5.90
CA ALA A 95 -2.58 -2.19 -6.47
C ALA A 95 -3.53 -1.58 -5.41
N GLY A 96 -3.02 -1.41 -4.19
CA GLY A 96 -3.81 -1.11 -2.99
C GLY A 96 -4.26 -2.37 -2.26
N ARG A 97 -4.81 -2.19 -1.06
CA ARG A 97 -5.28 -3.27 -0.19
C ARG A 97 -6.78 -3.19 0.05
N ALA A 98 -7.37 -4.37 0.23
CA ALA A 98 -8.77 -4.56 0.62
C ALA A 98 -8.87 -5.44 1.87
N VAL A 99 -9.96 -5.28 2.61
CA VAL A 99 -10.28 -6.05 3.81
C VAL A 99 -11.74 -6.46 3.84
N SER A 100 -12.01 -7.71 4.24
CA SER A 100 -13.36 -8.25 4.42
C SER A 100 -13.69 -8.50 5.89
N GLY A 101 -14.99 -8.54 6.21
CA GLY A 101 -15.50 -8.73 7.57
C GLY A 101 -15.16 -10.10 8.19
N ASP A 102 -14.75 -11.07 7.38
CA ASP A 102 -14.20 -12.37 7.83
C ASP A 102 -12.75 -12.29 8.34
N GLY A 103 -12.13 -11.11 8.25
CA GLY A 103 -10.75 -10.87 8.67
C GLY A 103 -9.72 -11.10 7.57
N THR A 104 -10.16 -11.33 6.33
CA THR A 104 -9.25 -11.47 5.18
C THR A 104 -8.71 -10.11 4.77
N VAL A 105 -7.39 -10.01 4.59
CA VAL A 105 -6.71 -8.83 4.05
C VAL A 105 -5.93 -9.26 2.81
N ALA A 106 -6.10 -8.54 1.70
CA ALA A 106 -5.46 -8.89 0.45
C ALA A 106 -4.88 -7.68 -0.28
N ASP A 107 -3.85 -7.94 -1.06
CA ASP A 107 -3.35 -7.01 -2.06
C ASP A 107 -4.11 -7.19 -3.37
N LEU A 108 -4.63 -6.08 -3.86
CA LEU A 108 -5.39 -6.05 -5.10
C LEU A 108 -4.46 -6.34 -6.27
N HIS A 109 -4.89 -7.25 -7.16
CA HIS A 109 -4.17 -7.67 -8.36
C HIS A 109 -2.79 -8.30 -8.11
N GLN A 110 -2.47 -8.75 -6.89
CA GLN A 110 -1.20 -9.41 -6.60
C GLN A 110 -0.97 -10.61 -7.54
N GLY A 111 0.20 -10.65 -8.16
CA GLY A 111 0.64 -11.69 -9.09
C GLY A 111 0.17 -11.51 -10.54
N GLU A 112 -0.65 -10.50 -10.83
CA GLU A 112 -0.97 -10.15 -12.22
C GLU A 112 0.25 -9.54 -12.92
N ARG A 113 0.35 -9.71 -14.24
CA ARG A 113 1.37 -9.05 -15.05
C ARG A 113 1.18 -7.54 -15.04
N ILE A 114 2.27 -6.77 -15.05
CA ILE A 114 2.22 -5.30 -15.06
C ILE A 114 1.58 -4.71 -16.33
N GLU A 115 1.50 -5.49 -17.42
CA GLU A 115 0.81 -5.09 -18.64
C GLU A 115 -0.70 -5.37 -18.60
N SER A 116 -1.16 -6.15 -17.61
CA SER A 116 -2.57 -6.51 -17.45
C SER A 116 -3.44 -5.26 -17.30
N ALA A 117 -4.62 -5.30 -17.89
CA ALA A 117 -5.65 -4.31 -17.59
C ALA A 117 -6.23 -4.54 -16.17
N GLY A 118 -6.10 -5.74 -15.62
CA GLY A 118 -6.81 -6.17 -14.42
C GLY A 118 -8.31 -6.32 -14.67
N TYR A 119 -9.01 -6.91 -13.71
CA TYR A 119 -10.47 -6.93 -13.74
C TYR A 119 -11.03 -5.49 -13.86
N PHE A 120 -12.06 -5.31 -14.69
CA PHE A 120 -12.65 -4.00 -15.02
C PHE A 120 -11.65 -2.92 -15.46
N ALA A 121 -10.52 -3.32 -16.07
CA ALA A 121 -9.47 -2.40 -16.51
C ALA A 121 -8.88 -1.53 -15.39
N ARG A 122 -9.00 -1.98 -14.13
CA ARG A 122 -8.61 -1.22 -12.94
C ARG A 122 -7.13 -0.88 -12.86
N LEU A 123 -6.25 -1.68 -13.46
CA LEU A 123 -4.82 -1.41 -13.52
C LEU A 123 -4.44 -0.34 -14.57
N LEU A 124 -5.38 0.08 -15.43
CA LEU A 124 -5.11 1.09 -16.45
C LEU A 124 -5.26 2.53 -15.94
N GLY A 125 -5.91 2.74 -14.79
CA GLY A 125 -6.27 4.06 -14.29
C GLY A 125 -6.27 4.17 -12.78
N SER A 126 -6.61 5.37 -12.30
CA SER A 126 -6.65 5.66 -10.87
C SER A 126 -7.89 5.05 -10.21
N SER A 127 -7.75 4.49 -9.00
CA SER A 127 -8.85 3.82 -8.31
C SER A 127 -8.77 4.01 -6.79
N ASN A 128 -9.93 4.06 -6.13
CA ASN A 128 -9.97 4.13 -4.66
C ASN A 128 -9.71 2.75 -4.05
N CYS A 129 -9.01 2.66 -2.93
CA CYS A 129 -8.81 1.43 -2.17
C CYS A 129 -9.02 1.68 -0.67
N THR A 130 -9.07 0.62 0.14
CA THR A 130 -9.17 0.79 1.60
C THR A 130 -7.86 1.28 2.19
N ALA A 131 -6.73 0.72 1.74
CA ALA A 131 -5.41 1.13 2.21
C ALA A 131 -4.35 1.04 1.11
N LEU A 132 -3.24 1.75 1.31
CA LEU A 132 -2.05 1.74 0.48
C LEU A 132 -0.89 1.21 1.30
N ARG A 133 -0.06 0.36 0.71
CA ARG A 133 1.21 -0.07 1.33
C ARG A 133 2.06 1.17 1.64
N LEU A 134 2.66 1.21 2.83
CA LEU A 134 3.49 2.35 3.26
C LEU A 134 4.70 2.61 2.34
N GLY A 135 5.15 1.61 1.58
CA GLY A 135 6.26 1.73 0.63
C GLY A 135 5.96 2.55 -0.63
N SER A 136 4.70 2.95 -0.86
CA SER A 136 4.29 3.86 -1.92
C SER A 136 3.09 4.69 -1.43
N LEU A 137 3.37 5.72 -0.64
CA LEU A 137 2.33 6.53 -0.02
C LEU A 137 2.72 8.01 0.08
N VAL A 138 1.87 8.89 -0.45
CA VAL A 138 1.91 10.34 -0.29
C VAL A 138 0.67 10.78 0.46
N THR A 139 0.85 11.60 1.48
CA THR A 139 -0.24 12.17 2.29
C THR A 139 0.07 13.62 2.67
N LYS A 140 -0.97 14.43 2.89
CA LYS A 140 -0.80 15.75 3.51
C LYS A 140 -0.34 15.58 4.95
N ARG A 141 0.61 16.40 5.37
CA ARG A 141 1.12 16.37 6.74
C ARG A 141 0.02 16.61 7.76
N THR A 142 -0.87 17.57 7.48
CA THR A 142 -2.02 17.87 8.35
C THR A 142 -2.96 16.68 8.50
N VAL A 143 -3.23 15.93 7.43
CA VAL A 143 -4.06 14.72 7.48
C VAL A 143 -3.38 13.60 8.27
N PHE A 144 -2.07 13.39 8.05
CA PHE A 144 -1.29 12.43 8.83
C PHE A 144 -1.33 12.73 10.33
N ASP A 145 -1.15 14.00 10.71
CA ASP A 145 -1.21 14.45 12.11
C ASP A 145 -2.64 14.37 12.67
N GLU A 146 -3.66 14.73 11.89
CA GLU A 146 -5.08 14.69 12.28
C GLU A 146 -5.52 13.29 12.69
N VAL A 147 -5.12 12.27 11.93
CA VAL A 147 -5.44 10.88 12.29
C VAL A 147 -4.51 10.29 13.37
N GLY A 148 -3.51 11.05 13.83
CA GLY A 148 -2.58 10.64 14.89
C GLY A 148 -1.38 9.83 14.40
N GLY A 149 -0.96 9.98 13.14
CA GLY A 149 0.17 9.29 12.54
C GLY A 149 -0.04 7.80 12.34
N LEU A 150 1.00 6.97 12.47
CA LEU A 150 0.86 5.50 12.48
C LEU A 150 0.70 5.01 13.92
N ASP A 151 -0.25 4.10 14.16
CA ASP A 151 -0.48 3.53 15.49
C ASP A 151 0.59 2.47 15.79
N GLU A 152 1.53 2.79 16.68
CA GLU A 152 2.69 1.96 17.02
C GLU A 152 2.33 0.65 17.73
N LYS A 153 1.07 0.51 18.18
CA LYS A 153 0.55 -0.74 18.76
C LYS A 153 0.08 -1.72 17.69
N ILE A 154 -0.07 -1.26 16.45
CA ILE A 154 -0.52 -2.10 15.34
C ILE A 154 0.67 -2.85 14.74
N PRO A 155 0.49 -4.14 14.39
CA PRO A 155 1.53 -4.90 13.74
C PRO A 155 1.96 -4.36 12.39
N ASP A 156 3.24 -4.56 12.05
CA ASP A 156 3.87 -4.10 10.80
C ASP A 156 3.14 -4.59 9.53
N ASP A 157 2.48 -5.77 9.57
CA ASP A 157 1.71 -6.30 8.44
C ASP A 157 0.28 -5.71 8.30
N LEU A 158 -0.17 -4.95 9.29
CA LEU A 158 -1.52 -4.36 9.40
C LEU A 158 -1.52 -2.83 9.57
N VAL A 159 -0.35 -2.20 9.74
CA VAL A 159 -0.23 -0.77 10.07
C VAL A 159 -0.75 0.14 8.95
N ASP A 160 -0.51 -0.21 7.70
CA ASP A 160 -1.08 0.45 6.52
C ASP A 160 -2.60 0.31 6.46
N LEU A 161 -3.12 -0.87 6.79
CA LEU A 161 -4.57 -1.11 6.83
C LEU A 161 -5.22 -0.29 7.94
N ASP A 162 -4.62 -0.24 9.14
CA ASP A 162 -5.08 0.62 10.23
C ASP A 162 -5.10 2.09 9.81
N TYR A 163 -4.03 2.56 9.16
CA TYR A 163 -3.94 3.93 8.67
C TYR A 163 -5.03 4.23 7.64
N GLY A 164 -5.22 3.37 6.64
CA GLY A 164 -6.28 3.52 5.64
C GLY A 164 -7.70 3.50 6.22
N LEU A 165 -7.95 2.65 7.23
CA LEU A 165 -9.24 2.62 7.94
C LEU A 165 -9.47 3.89 8.76
N ARG A 166 -8.44 4.44 9.43
CA ARG A 166 -8.54 5.74 10.13
C ARG A 166 -8.78 6.90 9.17
N LEU A 167 -8.11 6.92 8.02
CA LEU A 167 -8.39 7.90 6.97
C LEU A 167 -9.87 7.84 6.56
N ARG A 168 -10.40 6.64 6.27
CA ARG A 168 -11.80 6.46 5.90
C ARG A 168 -12.77 6.89 7.00
N ALA A 169 -12.47 6.57 8.26
CA ALA A 169 -13.28 6.97 9.40
C ALA A 169 -13.36 8.51 9.57
N ASN A 170 -12.34 9.24 9.10
CA ASN A 170 -12.31 10.71 9.07
C ASN A 170 -12.81 11.29 7.72
N GLY A 171 -13.44 10.48 6.87
CA GLY A 171 -14.05 10.93 5.61
C GLY A 171 -13.09 11.05 4.42
N TYR A 172 -11.84 10.62 4.58
CA TYR A 172 -10.85 10.63 3.52
C TYR A 172 -10.88 9.36 2.67
N ARG A 173 -10.41 9.47 1.43
CA ARG A 173 -10.19 8.34 0.51
C ARG A 173 -8.72 8.09 0.26
N SER A 174 -8.36 6.82 0.06
CA SER A 174 -7.04 6.40 -0.44
C SER A 174 -7.14 6.11 -1.93
N VAL A 175 -6.20 6.61 -2.73
CA VAL A 175 -6.21 6.50 -4.19
C VAL A 175 -4.92 5.85 -4.69
N VAL A 176 -5.05 4.84 -5.54
CA VAL A 176 -3.94 4.25 -6.29
C VAL A 176 -3.90 4.89 -7.66
N LEU A 177 -2.75 5.43 -8.07
CA LEU A 177 -2.46 5.89 -9.42
C LEU A 177 -1.74 4.75 -10.17
N SER A 178 -2.51 3.78 -10.68
CA SER A 178 -1.97 2.57 -11.30
C SER A 178 -1.05 2.84 -12.51
N GLN A 179 -1.12 4.03 -13.09
CA GLN A 179 -0.22 4.46 -14.15
C GLN A 179 1.24 4.65 -13.71
N TYR A 180 1.53 4.75 -12.41
CA TYR A 180 2.90 4.87 -11.88
C TYR A 180 3.31 3.58 -11.19
N HIS A 181 4.34 2.93 -11.71
CA HIS A 181 4.89 1.67 -11.22
C HIS A 181 6.09 1.95 -10.32
N PHE A 182 6.00 1.50 -9.07
CA PHE A 182 7.06 1.55 -8.07
C PHE A 182 7.74 0.19 -8.05
N SER A 183 8.91 0.11 -8.66
CA SER A 183 9.68 -1.12 -8.79
C SER A 183 10.40 -1.42 -7.48
N GLN A 184 9.92 -2.45 -6.79
CA GLN A 184 10.38 -2.87 -5.47
C GLN A 184 10.73 -4.37 -5.50
N ASN A 185 11.46 -4.83 -4.49
CA ASN A 185 11.66 -6.27 -4.33
C ASN A 185 10.45 -6.84 -3.56
N GLU A 186 9.84 -7.93 -4.01
CA GLU A 186 8.74 -8.61 -3.29
C GLU A 186 9.08 -8.88 -1.81
N LEU A 187 10.37 -9.01 -1.49
CA LEU A 187 10.88 -9.34 -0.16
C LEU A 187 10.98 -8.14 0.81
N SER A 188 10.57 -6.92 0.45
CA SER A 188 10.80 -5.75 1.31
C SER A 188 9.75 -5.57 2.42
N ILE A 189 10.28 -5.35 3.63
CA ILE A 189 9.67 -5.32 4.96
C ILE A 189 9.36 -6.70 5.57
N SER A 190 8.52 -7.56 4.96
CA SER A 190 8.10 -8.80 5.64
C SER A 190 9.21 -9.86 5.79
N GLU A 191 10.19 -9.88 4.89
CA GLU A 191 11.35 -10.78 4.99
C GLU A 191 12.62 -10.07 5.47
N LYS A 192 12.80 -8.77 5.16
CA LYS A 192 13.95 -7.98 5.64
C LYS A 192 14.04 -7.90 7.18
N LEU A 193 12.93 -8.05 7.90
CA LEU A 193 12.87 -8.15 9.36
C LEU A 193 12.99 -9.57 9.93
N GLY A 194 13.32 -10.58 9.11
CA GLY A 194 13.72 -11.91 9.56
C GLY A 194 12.60 -12.76 10.19
N SER A 195 12.19 -13.82 9.47
CA SER A 195 11.65 -15.08 10.00
C SER A 195 10.48 -15.00 11.02
N ALA A 196 9.28 -15.40 10.59
CA ALA A 196 8.12 -15.73 11.44
C ALA A 196 7.55 -14.62 12.38
N ASN A 197 8.26 -13.52 12.62
CA ASN A 197 7.92 -12.45 13.55
C ASN A 197 7.36 -11.16 12.90
N SER A 198 7.37 -11.06 11.56
CA SER A 198 6.77 -9.91 10.85
C SER A 198 5.26 -10.07 10.58
N ARG A 199 4.74 -11.30 10.70
CA ARG A 199 3.31 -11.55 10.69
C ARG A 199 2.79 -11.36 12.11
N SER A 200 1.78 -10.52 12.24
CA SER A 200 0.97 -10.43 13.45
C SER A 200 0.60 -11.81 14.00
N SER A 201 0.82 -11.98 15.30
CA SER A 201 0.33 -13.14 16.03
C SER A 201 -1.20 -13.23 15.93
N ARG A 202 -1.76 -14.43 16.16
CA ARG A 202 -3.23 -14.62 16.17
C ARG A 202 -3.94 -13.66 17.13
N SER A 203 -3.33 -13.38 18.28
CA SER A 203 -3.88 -12.46 19.28
C SER A 203 -3.80 -10.99 18.84
N GLU A 204 -2.72 -10.57 18.18
CA GLU A 204 -2.63 -9.23 17.58
C GLU A 204 -3.65 -9.03 16.46
N ARG A 205 -3.82 -10.02 15.57
CA ARG A 205 -4.88 -10.00 14.54
C ARG A 205 -6.26 -9.92 15.17
N GLN A 206 -6.52 -10.72 16.20
CA GLN A 206 -7.80 -10.69 16.90
C GLN A 206 -8.06 -9.31 17.51
N ARG A 207 -7.06 -8.68 18.14
CA ARG A 207 -7.18 -7.31 18.68
C ARG A 207 -7.44 -6.29 17.59
N PHE A 208 -6.78 -6.42 16.43
CA PHE A 208 -7.02 -5.56 15.27
C PHE A 208 -8.46 -5.66 14.78
N PHE A 209 -8.97 -6.88 14.57
CA PHE A 209 -10.35 -7.07 14.12
C PHE A 209 -11.39 -6.75 15.21
N GLN A 210 -11.04 -6.85 16.49
CA GLN A 210 -11.88 -6.32 17.57
C GLN A 210 -11.96 -4.79 17.53
N LYS A 211 -10.83 -4.10 17.30
CA LYS A 211 -10.77 -2.63 17.15
C LYS A 211 -11.65 -2.15 15.99
N TRP A 212 -11.59 -2.84 14.85
CA TRP A 212 -12.22 -2.40 13.60
C TRP A 212 -13.52 -3.10 13.22
N GLY A 213 -13.96 -4.12 13.97
CA GLY A 213 -14.98 -5.07 13.52
C GLY A 213 -16.30 -4.46 13.05
N SER A 214 -16.81 -3.41 13.71
CA SER A 214 -18.03 -2.72 13.30
C SER A 214 -17.86 -1.78 12.10
N GLN A 215 -16.62 -1.42 11.75
CA GLN A 215 -16.28 -0.49 10.67
C GLN A 215 -15.74 -1.17 9.41
N ILE A 216 -15.43 -2.47 9.50
CA ILE A 216 -15.09 -3.30 8.34
C ILE A 216 -16.40 -3.87 7.81
N PRO A 217 -16.86 -3.43 6.62
CA PRO A 217 -18.05 -4.02 6.01
C PRO A 217 -17.81 -5.49 5.68
N ALA A 218 -18.90 -6.26 5.58
CA ALA A 218 -18.83 -7.67 5.18
C ALA A 218 -18.05 -7.86 3.86
N GLN A 219 -18.12 -6.86 2.98
CA GLN A 219 -17.36 -6.77 1.74
C GLN A 219 -16.72 -5.40 1.62
N ASP A 220 -15.45 -5.35 1.22
CA ASP A 220 -14.71 -4.09 1.03
C ASP A 220 -15.42 -3.19 0.01
N PRO A 221 -15.66 -1.89 0.30
CA PRO A 221 -16.43 -1.01 -0.56
C PRO A 221 -15.73 -0.71 -1.90
N PHE A 222 -14.44 -0.99 -2.00
CA PHE A 222 -13.64 -0.77 -3.20
C PHE A 222 -13.26 -2.07 -3.92
N TYR A 223 -13.80 -3.20 -3.47
CA TYR A 223 -13.65 -4.49 -4.09
C TYR A 223 -14.99 -5.00 -4.60
N SER A 224 -14.99 -5.69 -5.75
CA SER A 224 -16.23 -6.16 -6.34
C SER A 224 -16.84 -7.28 -5.49
N PRO A 225 -18.16 -7.24 -5.22
CA PRO A 225 -18.87 -8.27 -4.46
C PRO A 225 -18.84 -9.64 -5.14
N ASN A 226 -18.60 -9.65 -6.45
CA ASN A 226 -18.56 -10.85 -7.30
C ASN A 226 -17.16 -11.46 -7.40
N LEU A 227 -16.18 -10.94 -6.65
CA LEU A 227 -14.83 -11.48 -6.59
C LEU A 227 -14.57 -12.00 -5.18
N ARG A 228 -13.84 -13.12 -5.09
CA ARG A 228 -13.43 -13.69 -3.81
C ARG A 228 -11.92 -13.62 -3.66
N PHE A 229 -11.47 -13.49 -2.42
CA PHE A 229 -10.06 -13.67 -2.10
C PHE A 229 -9.70 -15.15 -2.26
N VAL A 230 -8.70 -15.46 -3.10
CA VAL A 230 -8.17 -16.80 -3.28
C VAL A 230 -6.74 -16.80 -2.75
N GLY A 231 -6.56 -17.26 -1.51
CA GLY A 231 -5.30 -17.14 -0.77
C GLY A 231 -5.05 -15.68 -0.33
N ASN A 232 -3.84 -15.17 -0.55
CA ASN A 232 -3.50 -13.75 -0.32
C ASN A 232 -3.80 -12.84 -1.54
N CYS A 233 -4.22 -13.43 -2.66
CA CYS A 233 -4.52 -12.73 -3.90
C CYS A 233 -6.03 -12.56 -4.06
N ALA A 234 -6.45 -11.34 -4.40
CA ALA A 234 -7.75 -11.12 -5.03
C ALA A 234 -7.74 -11.71 -6.44
N ARG A 235 -8.36 -12.88 -6.68
CA ARG A 235 -8.49 -13.46 -8.02
C ARG A 235 -9.93 -13.41 -8.52
N TYR A 236 -10.08 -13.22 -9.82
CA TYR A 236 -11.36 -13.29 -10.49
C TYR A 236 -11.85 -14.74 -10.50
N GLN A 237 -12.94 -15.02 -9.79
CA GLN A 237 -13.68 -16.27 -9.91
C GLN A 237 -15.16 -15.92 -10.05
N LEU A 238 -15.73 -16.19 -11.22
CA LEU A 238 -17.17 -16.05 -11.42
C LEU A 238 -17.87 -17.14 -10.63
N ASP A 239 -18.56 -16.80 -9.54
CA ASP A 239 -19.59 -17.65 -8.95
C ASP A 239 -20.90 -17.46 -9.72
N VAL A 240 -20.87 -17.82 -11.00
CA VAL A 240 -22.10 -18.01 -11.76
C VAL A 240 -22.12 -19.49 -12.09
N GLU A 241 -23.12 -20.21 -11.58
CA GLU A 241 -23.51 -21.46 -12.21
C GLU A 241 -23.91 -21.12 -13.64
N LEU A 242 -22.95 -21.22 -14.56
CA LEU A 242 -23.23 -21.05 -15.97
C LEU A 242 -24.28 -22.11 -16.33
N PRO A 243 -25.42 -21.74 -16.93
CA PRO A 243 -26.39 -22.71 -17.41
C PRO A 243 -25.67 -23.75 -18.27
N LYS A 244 -26.01 -25.04 -18.11
CA LYS A 244 -25.36 -26.16 -18.80
C LYS A 244 -25.29 -25.99 -20.32
N GLU A 245 -26.17 -25.17 -20.88
CA GLU A 245 -26.24 -24.79 -22.30
C GLU A 245 -25.01 -23.98 -22.77
N THR A 246 -24.27 -23.35 -21.86
CA THR A 246 -23.09 -22.51 -22.18
C THR A 246 -21.78 -23.32 -22.29
N LEU A 247 -21.76 -24.55 -21.77
CA LEU A 247 -20.56 -25.42 -21.77
C LEU A 247 -20.54 -26.45 -22.91
N ALA A 248 -21.54 -26.43 -23.79
CA ALA A 248 -21.67 -27.38 -24.90
C ALA A 248 -21.15 -26.86 -26.25
N SER A 249 -20.46 -25.71 -26.29
CA SER A 249 -19.85 -25.19 -27.51
C SER A 249 -18.45 -24.62 -27.27
N SER A 250 -17.50 -25.49 -26.95
CA SER A 250 -16.06 -25.31 -27.23
C SER A 250 -15.30 -26.60 -26.92
#